data_AF-A0A7W4BWE0-F1
#
_entry.id   AF-A0A7W4BWE0-F1
#
_cell.length_a   1.000
_cell.length_b   1.000
_cell.length_c   1.000
_cell.angle_alpha   90.00
_cell.angle_beta   90.00
_cell.angle_gamma   90.00
#
_symmetry.space_group_name_H-M   'P 1'
#
loop_
_entity.id
_entity.type
_entity.pdbx_description
1 polymer ?
#
loop_
_entity_poly.entity_id
_entity_poly.type
_entity_poly.pdbx_seq_one_letter_code
_entity_poly.pdbx_strand_id
1 'polypeptide(L)'
;MSNITQNQGLFNSHGKNQIALSGNYDNENWSIAGKIKRGDELQKVKQSLSLKPQQDDYVSIGDNSKLVLNFESYKQRESTDAIYRLNGFSILPLVSVNHSEQVKFASFSNIDIAKIVALKDLQTYKLTLPQLVNQIQLNQDGPLVLINPNILLGIDNQGLVNKIKVTESVLGEQDINQFNQVLAQYDIPNTKSAFLDRYPNAEDNFDNILLNKDNISMSVNFDSYDDDAQLIELTLSF
;
A
#
# COMPACT_ATOMS: atom_id res chain seq x y z
N MET A 1 0.34 -15.56 13.46
CA MET A 1 0.76 -14.35 14.21
C MET A 1 1.39 -13.42 13.21
N SER A 2 0.75 -12.29 12.92
CA SER A 2 1.25 -11.30 11.97
C SER A 2 2.28 -10.43 12.68
N ASN A 3 3.54 -10.50 12.25
CA ASN A 3 4.56 -9.55 12.67
C ASN A 3 4.35 -8.28 11.86
N ILE A 4 3.72 -7.27 12.47
CA ILE A 4 3.52 -5.97 11.86
C ILE A 4 4.76 -5.13 12.15
N THR A 5 5.62 -4.95 11.15
CA THR A 5 6.72 -3.99 11.17
C THR A 5 6.29 -2.75 10.38
N GLN A 6 6.06 -1.64 11.06
CA GLN A 6 5.83 -0.35 10.42
C GLN A 6 7.18 0.34 10.24
N ASN A 7 7.70 0.33 9.01
CA ASN A 7 8.87 1.12 8.66
C ASN A 7 8.43 2.51 8.20
N GLN A 8 9.05 3.56 8.74
CA GLN A 8 8.66 4.93 8.46
C GLN A 8 9.12 5.39 7.07
N GLY A 9 8.24 6.12 6.37
CA GLY A 9 8.63 7.11 5.35
C GLY A 9 8.86 6.64 3.92
N LEU A 10 8.59 5.37 3.59
CA LEU A 10 8.81 4.89 2.22
C LEU A 10 7.79 5.46 1.21
N PHE A 11 6.51 5.39 1.56
CA PHE A 11 5.42 5.86 0.70
C PHE A 11 5.16 7.35 0.87
N ASN A 12 4.98 8.05 -0.26
CA ASN A 12 4.45 9.42 -0.28
C ASN A 12 2.94 9.42 0.02
N SER A 13 2.29 10.59 -0.04
CA SER A 13 0.85 10.70 0.20
C SER A 13 0.02 9.88 -0.80
N HIS A 14 0.41 9.87 -2.08
CA HIS A 14 -0.24 9.05 -3.10
C HIS A 14 -0.15 7.56 -2.78
N GLY A 15 1.05 7.05 -2.53
CA GLY A 15 1.30 5.66 -2.16
C GLY A 15 0.56 5.22 -0.90
N LYS A 16 0.40 6.10 0.09
CA LYS A 16 -0.43 5.83 1.27
C LYS A 16 -1.91 5.73 0.93
N ASN A 17 -2.42 6.55 0.00
CA ASN A 17 -3.81 6.48 -0.46
C ASN A 17 -4.11 5.20 -1.26
N GLN A 18 -3.08 4.55 -1.80
CA GLN A 18 -3.21 3.25 -2.47
C GLN A 18 -3.36 2.08 -1.48
N ILE A 19 -3.07 2.30 -0.19
CA ILE A 19 -3.25 1.30 0.86
C ILE A 19 -4.70 1.35 1.34
N ALA A 20 -5.49 0.32 1.05
CA ALA A 20 -6.85 0.30 1.56
C ALA A 20 -6.81 0.20 3.09
N LEU A 21 -7.71 0.95 3.72
CA LEU A 21 -7.95 0.85 5.15
C LEU A 21 -8.47 -0.56 5.44
N SER A 22 -7.65 -1.40 6.06
CA SER A 22 -8.14 -2.68 6.58
C SER A 22 -9.12 -2.39 7.70
N GLY A 23 -10.42 -2.62 7.44
CA GLY A 23 -11.49 -2.49 8.44
C GLY A 23 -11.36 -3.45 9.63
N ASN A 24 -10.30 -4.26 9.70
CA ASN A 24 -10.09 -5.29 10.70
C ASN A 24 -9.02 -4.98 11.76
N TYR A 25 -8.38 -3.81 11.73
CA TYR A 25 -7.40 -3.46 12.77
C TYR A 25 -8.01 -3.47 14.19
N ASP A 26 -9.32 -3.23 14.32
CA ASP A 26 -10.03 -3.26 15.60
C ASP A 26 -10.38 -4.66 16.12
N ASN A 27 -10.27 -5.70 15.27
CA ASN A 27 -10.70 -7.07 15.58
C ASN A 27 -9.56 -8.10 15.60
N GLU A 28 -8.32 -7.75 15.23
CA GLU A 28 -7.21 -8.69 15.29
C GLU A 28 -6.58 -8.80 16.70
N ASN A 29 -6.37 -10.04 17.15
CA ASN A 29 -5.65 -10.37 18.38
C ASN A 29 -4.15 -10.11 18.22
N TRP A 30 -3.75 -8.85 18.20
CA TRP A 30 -2.35 -8.46 18.18
C TRP A 30 -1.69 -8.68 19.55
N SER A 31 -0.38 -8.90 19.53
CA SER A 31 0.42 -9.01 20.75
C SER A 31 1.81 -8.39 20.58
N ILE A 32 2.31 -7.74 21.63
CA ILE A 32 3.66 -7.17 21.66
C ILE A 32 4.59 -8.22 22.29
N ALA A 33 5.58 -8.67 21.51
CA ALA A 33 6.54 -9.71 21.88
C ALA A 33 5.90 -11.01 22.42
N GLY A 34 4.66 -11.34 21.99
CA GLY A 34 3.92 -12.51 22.45
C GLY A 34 3.44 -12.48 23.91
N LYS A 35 3.69 -11.39 24.65
CA LYS A 35 3.45 -11.30 26.10
C LYS A 35 2.32 -10.36 26.46
N ILE A 36 2.24 -9.23 25.77
CA ILE A 36 1.22 -8.19 25.99
C ILE A 36 0.20 -8.30 24.89
N LYS A 37 -1.08 -8.32 25.25
CA LYS A 37 -2.20 -8.44 24.31
C LYS A 37 -3.13 -7.23 24.42
N ARG A 38 -3.89 -6.97 23.36
CA ARG A 38 -5.04 -6.07 23.43
C ARG A 38 -5.96 -6.48 24.59
N GLY A 39 -6.42 -5.49 25.36
CA GLY A 39 -7.26 -5.71 26.54
C GLY A 39 -6.50 -6.02 27.83
N ASP A 40 -5.16 -6.08 27.81
CA ASP A 40 -4.37 -6.24 29.03
C ASP A 40 -4.45 -5.00 29.94
N GLU A 41 -4.41 -5.25 31.25
CA GLU A 41 -4.39 -4.19 32.27
C GLU A 41 -3.02 -3.53 32.35
N LEU A 42 -3.00 -2.24 32.66
CA LEU A 42 -1.76 -1.47 32.76
C LEU A 42 -0.72 -2.12 33.68
N GLN A 43 -1.14 -2.74 34.79
CA GLN A 43 -0.23 -3.42 35.71
C GLN A 43 0.46 -4.62 35.07
N LYS A 44 -0.27 -5.43 34.30
CA LYS A 44 0.29 -6.56 33.57
C LYS A 44 1.27 -6.09 32.49
N VAL A 45 0.96 -4.99 31.80
CA VAL A 45 1.85 -4.42 30.79
C VAL A 45 3.13 -3.87 31.44
N LYS A 46 3.03 -3.17 32.57
CA LYS A 46 4.18 -2.65 33.34
C LYS A 46 5.11 -3.74 33.88
N GLN A 47 4.62 -4.95 34.10
CA GLN A 47 5.46 -6.10 34.45
C GLN A 47 6.32 -6.59 33.27
N SER A 48 5.88 -6.32 32.04
CA SER A 48 6.54 -6.80 30.82
C SER A 48 7.38 -5.73 30.12
N LEU A 49 7.09 -4.45 30.33
CA LEU A 49 7.76 -3.31 29.71
C LEU A 49 8.05 -2.18 30.71
N SER A 50 9.18 -1.50 30.51
CA SER A 50 9.53 -0.29 31.26
C SER A 50 8.76 0.91 30.68
N LEU A 51 7.64 1.25 31.30
CA LEU A 51 6.76 2.32 30.81
C LEU A 51 6.97 3.64 31.56
N LYS A 52 7.00 4.74 30.80
CA LYS A 52 6.93 6.12 31.31
C LYS A 52 5.62 6.75 30.86
N PRO A 53 4.89 7.48 31.71
CA PRO A 53 3.72 8.24 31.28
C PRO A 53 4.14 9.37 30.32
N GLN A 54 3.37 9.58 29.26
CA GLN A 54 3.52 10.70 28.33
C GLN A 54 2.13 11.17 27.91
N GLN A 55 1.69 12.31 28.47
CA GLN A 55 0.32 12.82 28.29
C GLN A 55 -0.72 11.75 28.66
N ASP A 56 -1.62 11.39 27.74
CA ASP A 56 -2.66 10.38 27.92
C ASP A 56 -2.17 8.95 27.62
N ASP A 57 -0.92 8.80 27.18
CA ASP A 57 -0.33 7.53 26.76
C ASP A 57 0.80 7.05 27.70
N TYR A 58 1.24 5.81 27.47
CA TYR A 58 2.46 5.26 28.07
C TYR A 58 3.50 4.95 27.00
N VAL A 59 4.77 5.25 27.29
CA VAL A 59 5.85 5.02 26.33
C VAL A 59 6.95 4.12 26.90
N SER A 60 7.46 3.23 26.05
CA SER A 60 8.69 2.48 26.27
C SER A 60 9.73 2.97 25.26
N ILE A 61 10.89 3.41 25.75
CA ILE A 61 11.98 3.94 24.93
C ILE A 61 13.03 2.83 24.79
N GLY A 62 13.25 2.38 23.56
CA GLY A 62 14.39 1.55 23.17
C GLY A 62 15.51 2.39 22.56
N ASP A 63 16.52 1.74 21.99
CA ASP A 63 17.71 2.43 21.48
C ASP A 63 17.42 3.31 20.26
N ASN A 64 16.56 2.84 19.35
CA ASN A 64 16.26 3.52 18.08
C ASN A 64 14.79 3.88 17.90
N SER A 65 13.92 3.45 18.83
CA SER A 65 12.48 3.60 18.71
C SER A 65 11.79 3.74 20.06
N LYS A 66 10.60 4.34 20.00
CA LYS A 66 9.66 4.61 21.07
C LYS A 66 8.38 3.87 20.75
N LEU A 67 8.05 2.90 21.59
CA LEU A 67 6.74 2.27 21.61
C LEU A 67 5.79 3.15 22.43
N VAL A 68 4.71 3.62 21.83
CA VAL A 68 3.60 4.33 22.46
C VAL A 68 2.46 3.33 22.65
N LEU A 69 1.86 3.32 23.84
CA LEU A 69 0.77 2.45 24.24
C LEU A 69 -0.42 3.31 24.64
N ASN A 70 -1.55 3.08 23.99
CA ASN A 70 -2.79 3.80 24.22
C ASN A 70 -3.71 2.94 25.09
N PHE A 71 -4.13 3.50 26.22
CA PHE A 71 -5.08 2.86 27.10
C PHE A 71 -6.38 3.66 27.12
N GLU A 72 -7.49 2.94 27.12
CA GLU A 72 -8.81 3.56 27.09
C GLU A 72 -9.67 3.02 28.24
N SER A 73 -10.51 3.91 28.77
CA SER A 73 -11.52 3.55 29.76
C SER A 73 -12.83 3.26 29.04
N TYR A 74 -13.36 2.05 29.18
CA TYR A 74 -14.69 1.73 28.66
C TYR A 74 -15.56 1.11 29.74
N LYS A 75 -16.85 1.45 29.73
CA LYS A 75 -17.86 0.80 30.57
C LYS A 75 -18.45 -0.36 29.80
N GLN A 76 -18.37 -1.57 30.36
CA GLN A 76 -19.03 -2.73 29.76
C GLN A 76 -20.57 -2.62 29.88
N ARG A 77 -21.05 -1.95 30.93
CA ARG A 77 -22.46 -1.61 31.16
C ARG A 77 -22.55 -0.27 31.90
N GLU A 78 -23.67 0.44 31.77
CA GLU A 78 -23.86 1.75 32.43
C GLU A 78 -23.66 1.69 33.96
N SER A 79 -24.05 0.57 34.57
CA SER A 79 -23.98 0.31 36.01
C SER A 79 -22.64 -0.21 36.52
N THR A 80 -21.64 -0.37 35.64
CA THR A 80 -20.30 -0.84 36.02
C THR A 80 -19.28 0.28 35.93
N ASP A 81 -18.26 0.21 36.78
CA ASP A 81 -17.12 1.12 36.69
C ASP A 81 -16.40 0.96 35.35
N ALA A 82 -15.87 2.06 34.84
CA ALA A 82 -15.10 2.05 33.61
C ALA A 82 -13.80 1.27 33.83
N ILE A 83 -13.48 0.37 32.89
CA ILE A 83 -12.29 -0.47 32.96
C ILE A 83 -11.24 0.11 32.03
N TYR A 84 -10.06 0.40 32.56
CA TYR A 84 -8.93 0.95 31.81
C TYR A 84 -8.07 -0.16 31.21
N ARG A 85 -8.04 -0.30 29.89
CA ARG A 85 -7.36 -1.41 29.20
C ARG A 85 -6.53 -0.91 28.02
N LEU A 86 -5.49 -1.66 27.67
CA LEU A 86 -4.68 -1.42 26.48
C LEU A 86 -5.55 -1.61 25.23
N ASN A 87 -5.73 -0.56 24.43
CA ASN A 87 -6.54 -0.64 23.21
C ASN A 87 -5.70 -0.50 21.93
N GLY A 88 -4.54 0.17 22.00
CA GLY A 88 -3.68 0.39 20.84
C GLY A 88 -2.20 0.53 21.18
N PHE A 89 -1.37 0.48 20.14
CA PHE A 89 0.04 0.85 20.22
C PHE A 89 0.53 1.48 18.92
N SER A 90 1.61 2.23 18.99
CA SER A 90 2.34 2.77 17.84
C SER A 90 3.84 2.69 18.10
N ILE A 91 4.65 2.51 17.05
CA ILE A 91 6.11 2.54 17.16
C ILE A 91 6.62 3.75 16.37
N LEU A 92 7.34 4.64 17.05
CA LEU A 92 7.93 5.85 16.50
C LEU A 92 9.45 5.74 16.61
N PRO A 93 10.26 6.00 15.59
CA PRO A 93 11.70 6.06 15.74
C PRO A 93 12.08 7.29 16.57
N LEU A 94 13.18 7.18 17.33
CA LEU A 94 13.69 8.25 18.20
C LEU A 94 14.68 9.16 17.49
N VAL A 95 15.37 8.60 16.51
CA VAL A 95 16.18 9.34 15.56
C VAL A 95 15.38 9.35 14.28
N SER A 96 15.21 10.50 13.63
CA SER A 96 14.88 10.53 12.21
C SER A 96 16.02 9.84 11.50
N VAL A 97 15.97 8.52 11.41
CA VAL A 97 16.91 7.75 10.64
C VAL A 97 16.63 8.19 9.22
N ASN A 98 17.46 9.11 8.71
CA ASN A 98 17.57 9.42 7.29
C ASN A 98 18.15 8.20 6.55
N HIS A 99 17.65 7.00 6.82
CA HIS A 99 17.71 5.93 5.87
C HIS A 99 16.59 6.25 4.90
N SER A 100 16.95 6.89 3.79
CA SER A 100 16.24 6.59 2.56
C SER A 100 16.45 5.08 2.36
N GLU A 101 15.55 4.27 2.91
CA GLU A 101 15.50 2.86 2.53
C GLU A 101 15.19 2.87 1.04
N GLN A 102 16.24 2.73 0.24
CA GLN A 102 16.09 2.62 -1.20
C GLN A 102 15.50 1.25 -1.47
N VAL A 103 14.26 1.22 -1.95
CA VAL A 103 13.67 -0.01 -2.45
C VAL A 103 14.55 -0.53 -3.57
N LYS A 104 15.08 -1.73 -3.39
CA LYS A 104 15.94 -2.35 -4.40
C LYS A 104 15.05 -3.00 -5.45
N PHE A 105 15.07 -2.45 -6.66
CA PHE A 105 14.30 -2.96 -7.79
C PHE A 105 15.12 -3.87 -8.74
N ALA A 106 16.39 -4.12 -8.43
CA ALA A 106 17.31 -4.85 -9.33
C ALA A 106 16.81 -6.27 -9.68
N SER A 107 16.05 -6.91 -8.78
CA SER A 107 15.44 -8.23 -8.99
C SER A 107 14.32 -8.26 -10.03
N PHE A 108 13.85 -7.11 -10.54
CA PHE A 108 12.80 -7.03 -11.57
C PHE A 108 13.33 -6.64 -12.95
N SER A 109 14.65 -6.49 -13.11
CA SER A 109 15.29 -6.09 -14.38
C SER A 109 15.02 -7.04 -15.56
N ASN A 110 14.57 -8.26 -15.28
CA ASN A 110 14.19 -9.27 -16.27
C ASN A 110 12.69 -9.23 -16.66
N ILE A 111 11.88 -8.36 -16.05
CA ILE A 111 10.46 -8.24 -16.39
C ILE A 111 10.29 -7.14 -17.44
N ASP A 112 9.85 -7.53 -18.63
CA ASP A 112 9.58 -6.62 -19.74
C ASP A 112 8.17 -6.03 -19.61
N ILE A 113 8.05 -4.95 -18.83
CA ILE A 113 6.76 -4.33 -18.52
C ILE A 113 6.05 -3.77 -19.76
N ALA A 114 6.80 -3.26 -20.73
CA ALA A 114 6.23 -2.74 -21.97
C ALA A 114 5.47 -3.83 -22.73
N LYS A 115 5.99 -5.06 -22.76
CA LYS A 115 5.27 -6.20 -23.37
C LYS A 115 3.97 -6.53 -22.66
N ILE A 116 3.95 -6.46 -21.33
CA ILE A 116 2.75 -6.80 -20.56
C ILE A 116 1.68 -5.71 -20.72
N VAL A 117 2.08 -4.44 -20.68
CA VAL A 117 1.18 -3.29 -20.93
C VAL A 117 0.64 -3.31 -22.36
N ALA A 118 1.46 -3.71 -23.35
CA ALA A 118 1.05 -3.77 -24.76
C ALA A 118 0.05 -4.89 -25.08
N LEU A 119 -0.29 -5.75 -24.12
CA LEU A 119 -1.23 -6.88 -24.30
C LEU A 119 -0.82 -7.87 -25.41
N LYS A 120 0.46 -7.89 -25.80
CA LYS A 120 0.95 -8.68 -26.95
C LYS A 120 1.40 -10.10 -26.58
N ASP A 121 1.81 -10.30 -25.33
CA ASP A 121 2.24 -11.58 -24.78
C ASP A 121 1.86 -11.63 -23.29
N LEU A 122 0.65 -12.09 -22.98
CA LEU A 122 0.26 -12.45 -21.62
C LEU A 122 0.92 -13.77 -21.23
N GLN A 123 2.26 -13.80 -21.26
CA GLN A 123 2.97 -14.90 -20.65
C GLN A 123 2.68 -14.87 -19.15
N THR A 124 2.44 -16.06 -18.62
CA THR A 124 2.12 -16.32 -17.22
C THR A 124 3.36 -15.99 -16.38
N TYR A 125 3.51 -14.73 -15.97
CA TYR A 125 4.66 -14.27 -15.20
C TYR A 125 4.51 -14.70 -13.75
N LYS A 126 5.36 -15.63 -13.31
CA LYS A 126 5.43 -16.06 -11.92
C LYS A 126 6.61 -15.39 -11.23
N LEU A 127 6.33 -14.62 -10.18
CA LEU A 127 7.38 -13.96 -9.41
C LEU A 127 8.18 -14.98 -8.59
N THR A 128 9.48 -14.76 -8.51
CA THR A 128 10.40 -15.54 -7.68
C THR A 128 10.42 -15.00 -6.24
N LEU A 129 10.88 -15.81 -5.28
CA LEU A 129 10.97 -15.38 -3.87
C LEU A 129 11.70 -14.04 -3.68
N PRO A 130 12.85 -13.76 -4.34
CA PRO A 130 13.52 -12.45 -4.22
C PRO A 130 12.72 -11.27 -4.80
N GLN A 131 11.76 -11.53 -5.68
CA GLN A 131 10.87 -10.51 -6.25
C GLN A 131 9.68 -10.23 -5.33
N LEU A 132 9.39 -11.07 -4.34
CA LEU A 132 8.30 -10.84 -3.38
C LEU A 132 8.72 -9.94 -2.21
N VAL A 133 9.98 -9.48 -2.17
CA VAL A 133 10.51 -8.66 -1.06
C VAL A 133 9.83 -7.29 -0.95
N ASN A 134 9.37 -6.73 -2.07
CA ASN A 134 8.70 -5.42 -2.13
C ASN A 134 7.17 -5.57 -2.15
N GLN A 135 6.65 -6.64 -1.53
CA GLN A 135 5.23 -6.90 -1.44
C GLN A 135 4.58 -5.98 -0.41
N ILE A 136 3.51 -5.31 -0.84
CA ILE A 136 2.59 -4.56 -0.02
C ILE A 136 1.21 -5.20 -0.09
N GLN A 137 0.66 -5.50 1.08
CA GLN A 137 -0.67 -6.07 1.18
C GLN A 137 -1.68 -4.94 1.31
N LEU A 138 -2.31 -4.55 0.20
CA LEU A 138 -3.11 -3.34 0.16
C LEU A 138 -4.62 -3.55 0.34
N ASN A 139 -5.19 -4.75 0.29
CA ASN A 139 -6.66 -4.97 0.39
C ASN A 139 -7.06 -6.47 0.28
N GLN A 140 -8.36 -6.73 0.05
CA GLN A 140 -8.98 -8.02 -0.28
C GLN A 140 -8.62 -8.54 -1.69
N ASP A 141 -8.08 -7.70 -2.57
CA ASP A 141 -7.74 -8.07 -3.97
C ASP A 141 -6.36 -8.76 -4.07
N GLY A 142 -5.78 -9.09 -2.92
CA GLY A 142 -4.51 -9.79 -2.83
C GLY A 142 -3.30 -8.85 -2.75
N PRO A 143 -2.11 -9.43 -2.63
CA PRO A 143 -0.89 -8.66 -2.49
C PRO A 143 -0.47 -7.98 -3.80
N LEU A 144 0.07 -6.77 -3.66
CA LEU A 144 0.72 -6.03 -4.74
C LEU A 144 2.23 -6.01 -4.51
N VAL A 145 3.01 -6.18 -5.57
CA VAL A 145 4.48 -6.13 -5.51
C VAL A 145 4.94 -4.87 -6.23
N LEU A 146 5.67 -4.03 -5.51
CA LEU A 146 6.27 -2.82 -6.07
C LEU A 146 7.54 -3.17 -6.84
N ILE A 147 7.50 -3.01 -8.16
CA ILE A 147 8.62 -3.37 -9.04
C ILE A 147 9.46 -2.17 -9.47
N ASN A 148 8.86 -0.98 -9.41
CA ASN A 148 9.50 0.34 -9.50
C ASN A 148 8.55 1.37 -8.83
N PRO A 149 8.94 2.66 -8.68
CA PRO A 149 8.11 3.64 -7.99
C PRO A 149 6.71 3.87 -8.61
N ASN A 150 6.50 3.57 -9.89
CA ASN A 150 5.28 3.85 -10.64
C ASN A 150 4.47 2.60 -11.00
N ILE A 151 4.98 1.39 -10.74
CA ILE A 151 4.39 0.13 -11.22
C ILE A 151 4.27 -0.90 -10.11
N LEU A 152 3.06 -1.42 -9.98
CA LEU A 152 2.68 -2.46 -9.05
C LEU A 152 2.14 -3.67 -9.81
N LEU A 153 2.54 -4.87 -9.39
CA LEU A 153 2.02 -6.14 -9.90
C LEU A 153 1.12 -6.78 -8.86
N GLY A 154 -0.14 -7.08 -9.20
CA GLY A 154 -0.97 -7.96 -8.40
C GLY A 154 -0.61 -9.41 -8.70
N ILE A 155 -0.56 -10.22 -7.64
CA ILE A 155 -0.28 -11.64 -7.75
C ILE A 155 -1.34 -12.48 -7.03
N ASP A 156 -1.58 -13.68 -7.55
CA ASP A 156 -2.39 -14.69 -6.87
C ASP A 156 -1.63 -15.38 -5.71
N ASN A 157 -2.30 -16.33 -5.06
CA ASN A 157 -1.74 -17.11 -3.94
C ASN A 157 -0.51 -17.97 -4.33
N GLN A 158 -0.27 -18.17 -5.62
CA GLN A 158 0.84 -18.95 -6.16
C GLN A 158 1.99 -18.05 -6.66
N GLY A 159 1.86 -16.73 -6.52
CA GLY A 159 2.82 -15.74 -6.99
C GLY A 159 2.70 -15.41 -8.48
N LEU A 160 1.58 -15.76 -9.10
CA LEU A 160 1.32 -15.50 -10.50
C LEU A 160 0.75 -14.10 -10.70
N VAL A 161 1.36 -13.33 -11.59
CA VAL A 161 0.89 -11.99 -11.94
C VAL A 161 -0.45 -12.07 -12.66
N ASN A 162 -1.44 -11.36 -12.13
CA ASN A 162 -2.80 -11.26 -12.66
C ASN A 162 -3.30 -9.81 -12.77
N LYS A 163 -2.50 -8.84 -12.29
CA LYS A 163 -2.83 -7.42 -12.36
C LYS A 163 -1.57 -6.59 -12.56
N ILE A 164 -1.68 -5.53 -13.34
CA ILE A 164 -0.68 -4.47 -13.44
C ILE A 164 -1.35 -3.16 -13.13
N LYS A 165 -0.71 -2.35 -12.32
CA LYS A 165 -1.12 -0.98 -12.03
C LYS A 165 0.04 -0.04 -12.34
N VAL A 166 -0.20 0.91 -13.23
CA VAL A 166 0.70 2.03 -13.55
C VAL A 166 0.08 3.28 -12.96
N THR A 167 0.83 4.03 -12.17
CA THR A 167 0.31 5.20 -11.47
C THR A 167 1.44 6.19 -11.18
N GLU A 168 1.10 7.40 -10.73
CA GLU A 168 2.07 8.33 -10.17
C GLU A 168 2.94 7.65 -9.10
N SER A 169 4.13 8.20 -8.87
CA SER A 169 5.10 7.55 -8.00
C SER A 169 4.48 7.31 -6.63
N VAL A 170 4.54 6.08 -6.12
CA VAL A 170 4.15 5.78 -4.75
C VAL A 170 5.27 6.08 -3.75
N LEU A 171 6.48 6.38 -4.26
CA LEU A 171 7.68 6.71 -3.49
C LEU A 171 8.21 8.11 -3.86
N GLY A 172 8.60 8.94 -2.90
CA GLY A 172 9.17 10.27 -3.19
C GLY A 172 8.20 11.22 -3.91
N GLU A 173 8.65 12.43 -4.25
CA GLU A 173 7.84 13.38 -5.02
C GLU A 173 8.04 13.17 -6.52
N GLN A 174 6.96 13.29 -7.29
CA GLN A 174 6.97 13.24 -8.75
C GLN A 174 6.03 14.33 -9.28
N ASP A 175 6.50 15.10 -10.26
CA ASP A 175 5.64 16.04 -10.99
C ASP A 175 5.00 15.38 -12.23
N ILE A 176 4.03 16.07 -12.82
CA ILE A 176 3.27 15.52 -13.94
C ILE A 176 4.12 15.29 -15.21
N ASN A 177 5.14 16.10 -15.44
CA ASN A 177 6.02 15.91 -16.61
C ASN A 177 6.88 14.66 -16.43
N GLN A 178 7.35 14.41 -15.21
CA GLN A 178 8.08 13.20 -14.86
C GLN A 178 7.18 11.96 -14.99
N PHE A 179 5.92 12.03 -14.57
CA PHE A 179 5.00 10.91 -14.76
C PHE A 179 4.70 10.67 -16.26
N ASN A 180 4.51 11.73 -17.04
CA ASN A 180 4.34 11.63 -18.49
C ASN A 180 5.53 10.97 -19.20
N GLN A 181 6.76 11.20 -18.73
CA GLN A 181 7.94 10.49 -19.23
C GLN A 181 7.88 8.99 -18.92
N VAL A 182 7.37 8.59 -17.75
CA VAL A 182 7.16 7.18 -17.40
C VAL A 182 6.11 6.56 -18.32
N LEU A 183 4.97 7.21 -18.55
CA LEU A 183 3.94 6.72 -19.46
C LEU A 183 4.47 6.53 -20.88
N ALA A 184 5.28 7.47 -21.37
CA ALA A 184 5.90 7.39 -22.69
C ALA A 184 6.87 6.19 -22.84
N GLN A 185 7.58 5.78 -21.77
CA GLN A 185 8.45 4.59 -21.80
C GLN A 185 7.70 3.29 -22.09
N TYR A 186 6.41 3.24 -21.75
CA TYR A 186 5.54 2.10 -21.96
C TYR A 186 4.57 2.29 -23.12
N ASP A 187 4.74 3.35 -23.91
CA ASP A 187 3.80 3.74 -24.97
C ASP A 187 2.36 3.80 -24.45
N ILE A 188 2.14 4.48 -23.31
CA ILE A 188 0.80 4.72 -22.75
C ILE A 188 0.39 6.17 -23.08
N PRO A 189 -0.77 6.41 -23.71
CA PRO A 189 -1.30 7.77 -23.88
C PRO A 189 -1.55 8.44 -22.52
N ASN A 190 -1.17 9.70 -22.39
CA ASN A 190 -1.28 10.45 -21.14
C ASN A 190 -2.54 11.33 -21.06
N THR A 191 -3.25 11.55 -22.16
CA THR A 191 -4.52 12.30 -22.17
C THR A 191 -5.70 11.40 -22.54
N LYS A 192 -6.90 11.77 -22.07
CA LYS A 192 -8.15 11.04 -22.33
C LYS A 192 -8.43 10.89 -23.83
N SER A 193 -8.39 11.99 -24.58
CA SER A 193 -8.58 12.00 -26.03
C SER A 193 -7.60 11.09 -26.78
N ALA A 194 -6.31 11.17 -26.47
CA ALA A 194 -5.30 10.30 -27.09
C ALA A 194 -5.51 8.81 -26.75
N PHE A 195 -6.07 8.52 -25.57
CA PHE A 195 -6.43 7.16 -25.17
C PHE A 195 -7.62 6.64 -25.99
N LEU A 196 -8.69 7.43 -26.13
CA LEU A 196 -9.87 7.09 -26.93
C LEU A 196 -9.54 6.95 -28.43
N ASP A 197 -8.66 7.79 -28.97
CA ASP A 197 -8.17 7.68 -30.35
C ASP A 197 -7.44 6.35 -30.59
N ARG A 198 -6.67 5.89 -29.60
CA ARG A 198 -5.95 4.62 -29.68
C ARG A 198 -6.87 3.41 -29.49
N TYR A 199 -7.88 3.52 -28.64
CA TYR A 199 -8.81 2.45 -28.31
C TYR A 199 -10.26 2.87 -28.59
N PRO A 200 -10.67 2.93 -29.88
CA PRO A 200 -11.97 3.48 -30.27
C PRO A 200 -13.18 2.64 -29.80
N ASN A 201 -12.94 1.44 -29.28
CA ASN A 201 -13.98 0.55 -28.73
C ASN A 201 -14.03 0.60 -27.18
N ALA A 202 -13.27 1.49 -26.55
CA ALA A 202 -13.32 1.66 -25.10
C ALA A 202 -14.58 2.43 -24.68
N GLU A 203 -15.11 2.11 -23.50
CA GLU A 203 -16.23 2.80 -22.89
C GLU A 203 -15.74 4.05 -22.17
N ASP A 204 -16.23 5.22 -22.58
CA ASP A 204 -16.02 6.48 -21.86
C ASP A 204 -17.05 6.63 -20.75
N ASN A 205 -16.58 6.49 -19.51
CA ASN A 205 -17.34 6.63 -18.27
C ASN A 205 -16.87 7.87 -17.50
N PHE A 206 -16.88 9.04 -18.15
CA PHE A 206 -16.50 10.35 -17.59
C PHE A 206 -14.99 10.47 -17.31
N ASP A 207 -14.59 10.38 -16.05
CA ASP A 207 -13.20 10.41 -15.59
C ASP A 207 -12.53 9.03 -15.67
N ASN A 208 -13.26 8.02 -16.15
CA ASN A 208 -12.79 6.66 -16.31
C ASN A 208 -13.02 6.15 -17.73
N ILE A 209 -12.04 5.44 -18.29
CA ILE A 209 -12.18 4.66 -19.53
C ILE A 209 -12.05 3.17 -19.19
N LEU A 210 -13.00 2.38 -19.66
CA LEU A 210 -12.97 0.92 -19.54
C LEU A 210 -12.78 0.27 -20.91
N LEU A 211 -11.93 -0.74 -20.98
CA LEU A 211 -11.77 -1.59 -22.16
C LEU A 211 -11.76 -3.05 -21.71
N ASN A 212 -12.74 -3.81 -22.18
CA ASN A 212 -12.79 -5.25 -21.97
C ASN A 212 -12.53 -5.96 -23.30
N LYS A 213 -11.52 -6.83 -23.33
CA LYS A 213 -11.18 -7.63 -24.51
C LYS A 213 -10.75 -9.02 -24.07
N ASP A 214 -11.51 -10.02 -24.50
CA ASP A 214 -11.31 -11.42 -24.10
C ASP A 214 -11.29 -11.54 -22.56
N ASN A 215 -10.20 -12.05 -21.97
CA ASN A 215 -10.03 -12.16 -20.52
C ASN A 215 -9.33 -10.95 -19.89
N ILE A 216 -9.09 -9.88 -20.67
CA ILE A 216 -8.37 -8.70 -20.21
C ILE A 216 -9.38 -7.59 -19.92
N SER A 217 -9.25 -6.99 -18.74
CA SER A 217 -9.94 -5.74 -18.39
C SER A 217 -8.90 -4.65 -18.14
N MET A 218 -9.06 -3.53 -18.84
CA MET A 218 -8.28 -2.31 -18.65
C MET A 218 -9.20 -1.22 -18.11
N SER A 219 -8.78 -0.59 -17.03
CA SER A 219 -9.43 0.59 -16.44
C SER A 219 -8.42 1.72 -16.36
N VAL A 220 -8.78 2.89 -16.84
CA VAL A 220 -7.91 4.07 -16.89
C VAL A 220 -8.64 5.24 -16.24
N ASN A 221 -8.05 5.81 -15.20
CA ASN A 221 -8.61 6.95 -14.48
C ASN A 221 -7.85 8.23 -14.85
N PHE A 222 -8.61 9.30 -15.05
CA PHE A 222 -8.15 10.63 -15.39
C PHE A 222 -8.50 11.62 -14.25
N ASP A 223 -7.85 12.77 -14.24
CA ASP A 223 -8.05 13.81 -13.22
C ASP A 223 -9.37 14.59 -13.32
N SER A 224 -10.05 14.46 -14.46
CA SER A 224 -11.33 15.09 -14.76
C SER A 224 -12.02 14.36 -15.92
N TYR A 225 -13.21 14.82 -16.30
CA TYR A 225 -13.96 14.28 -17.44
C TYR A 225 -13.60 14.94 -18.79
N ASP A 226 -12.73 15.95 -18.79
CA ASP A 226 -12.36 16.73 -19.97
C ASP A 226 -11.51 15.91 -20.97
N ASP A 227 -11.53 16.28 -22.25
CA ASP A 227 -10.84 15.52 -23.30
C ASP A 227 -9.30 15.59 -23.20
N ASP A 228 -8.76 16.65 -22.60
CA ASP A 228 -7.34 16.83 -22.30
C ASP A 228 -6.97 16.40 -20.88
N ALA A 229 -7.92 15.78 -20.14
CA ALA A 229 -7.70 15.26 -18.81
C ALA A 229 -6.50 14.31 -18.76
N GLN A 230 -5.72 14.44 -17.70
CA GLN A 230 -4.45 13.76 -17.53
C GLN A 230 -4.66 12.40 -16.86
N LEU A 231 -4.03 11.37 -17.39
CA LEU A 231 -4.04 10.03 -16.80
C LEU A 231 -3.40 10.09 -15.41
N ILE A 232 -4.10 9.56 -14.41
CA ILE A 232 -3.62 9.38 -13.03
C ILE A 232 -3.22 7.91 -12.79
N GLU A 233 -4.00 6.99 -13.34
CA GLU A 233 -3.87 5.57 -13.06
C GLU A 233 -4.36 4.71 -14.23
N LEU A 234 -3.62 3.65 -14.53
CA LEU A 234 -4.02 2.59 -15.43
C LEU A 234 -3.91 1.25 -14.70
N THR A 235 -4.99 0.48 -14.72
CA THR A 235 -5.03 -0.88 -14.19
C THR A 235 -5.39 -1.87 -15.29
N LEU A 236 -4.60 -2.92 -15.42
CA LEU A 236 -4.81 -4.08 -16.27
C LEU A 236 -5.05 -5.31 -15.40
N SER A 237 -6.10 -6.07 -15.66
CA SER A 237 -6.40 -7.33 -14.97
C SER A 237 -6.61 -8.46 -15.99
N PHE A 238 -6.10 -9.65 -15.68
CA PHE A 238 -6.14 -10.84 -16.57
C PHE A 238 -5.98 -12.16 -15.79
#